data_AF-A0A7X9A7B2-F1
#
_entry.id   AF-A0A7X9A7B2-F1
#
_cell.length_a   1.000
_cell.length_b   1.000
_cell.length_c   1.000
_cell.angle_alpha   90.00
_cell.angle_beta   90.00
_cell.angle_gamma   90.00
#
_symmetry.space_group_name_H-M   'P 1'
#
loop_
_entity.id
_entity.type
_entity.pdbx_description
1 polymer ?
#
loop_
_entity_poly.entity_id
_entity_poly.type
_entity_poly.pdbx_seq_one_letter_code
_entity_poly.pdbx_strand_id
1 'polypeptide(L)'
;MSAATVTLVILVLAAICFVTEIIPLAVTAMSVIVLLAVTNVLTTKEALAGLSDLNVVLFAGMFVVGAAIFQTGLDKRIGDSVVKATGKGEVRLIIGVMLIAAILSSLLSNTGTTAVLLPVTIGIARSAGISKSKSLLPLALAAGLGGIMTLVGTPPNLVVNGVLDAGDFRPFSFFEYAYIGIPLTLVGIIYIVTIGRRLLPNRTEGDSGSHGENEEKVFRTDKQWIAGAVLLVVVFMMAFEKEVGIPLAVTAVAG
;
A
#
# COMPACT_ATOMS: atom_id res chain seq x y z
N MET A 1 -24.15 31.38 13.18
CA MET A 1 -24.18 29.90 13.35
C MET A 1 -23.18 29.56 14.43
N SER A 2 -23.44 28.57 15.29
CA SER A 2 -22.43 28.13 16.26
C SER A 2 -21.28 27.45 15.53
N ALA A 3 -20.08 27.45 16.12
CA ALA A 3 -18.92 26.75 15.57
C ALA A 3 -19.25 25.27 15.30
N ALA A 4 -19.95 24.61 16.23
CA ALA A 4 -20.38 23.22 16.08
C ALA A 4 -21.28 22.99 14.85
N THR A 5 -22.23 23.89 14.55
CA THR A 5 -23.08 23.76 13.36
C THR A 5 -22.27 23.93 12.07
N VAL A 6 -21.32 24.87 12.04
CA VAL A 6 -20.45 25.10 10.88
C VAL A 6 -19.57 23.86 10.63
N THR A 7 -18.95 23.32 11.68
CA THR A 7 -18.16 22.08 11.59
C THR A 7 -18.98 20.91 11.09
N LEU A 8 -20.21 20.73 11.59
CA LEU A 8 -21.10 19.64 11.14
C LEU A 8 -21.47 19.76 9.67
N VAL A 9 -21.78 20.97 9.20
CA VAL A 9 -22.08 21.21 7.78
C VAL A 9 -20.86 20.89 6.91
N ILE A 10 -19.67 21.37 7.29
CA ILE A 10 -18.42 21.09 6.57
C ILE A 10 -18.14 19.58 6.57
N LEU A 11 -18.35 18.89 7.69
CA LEU A 11 -18.16 17.45 7.81
C LEU A 11 -19.08 16.66 6.87
N VAL A 12 -20.37 17.02 6.81
CA VAL A 12 -21.34 16.37 5.92
C VAL A 12 -20.97 16.60 4.45
N LEU A 13 -20.60 17.83 4.09
CA LEU A 13 -20.13 18.15 2.74
C LEU A 13 -18.87 17.36 2.37
N ALA A 14 -17.89 17.29 3.28
CA ALA A 14 -16.67 16.52 3.10
C ALA A 14 -16.97 15.03 2.92
N ALA A 15 -17.86 14.45 3.74
CA ALA A 15 -18.27 13.06 3.64
C ALA A 15 -18.92 12.76 2.28
N ILE A 16 -19.81 13.64 1.80
CA ILE A 16 -20.42 13.51 0.47
C ILE A 16 -19.33 13.57 -0.60
N CYS A 17 -18.42 14.54 -0.55
CA CYS A 17 -17.33 14.66 -1.52
C CYS A 17 -16.37 13.47 -1.49
N PHE A 18 -16.08 12.89 -0.32
CA PHE A 18 -15.24 11.70 -0.21
C PHE A 18 -15.92 10.43 -0.75
N VAL A 19 -17.23 10.26 -0.53
CA VAL A 19 -17.97 9.10 -1.03
C VAL A 19 -18.26 9.19 -2.52
N THR A 20 -18.57 10.39 -3.01
CA THR A 20 -18.94 10.61 -4.42
C THR A 20 -17.72 10.85 -5.31
N GLU A 21 -16.56 11.18 -4.73
CA GLU A 21 -15.31 11.46 -5.43
C GLU A 21 -15.44 12.46 -6.60
N ILE A 22 -16.39 13.41 -6.52
CA ILE A 22 -16.66 14.40 -7.58
C ILE A 22 -15.41 15.26 -7.88
N ILE A 23 -14.61 15.51 -6.83
CA ILE A 23 -13.29 16.16 -6.92
C ILE A 23 -12.25 15.25 -6.25
N PRO A 24 -10.96 15.37 -6.61
CA PRO A 24 -9.91 14.53 -6.04
C PRO A 24 -9.89 14.59 -4.50
N LEU A 25 -9.69 13.44 -3.85
CA LEU A 25 -9.69 13.31 -2.38
C LEU A 25 -8.78 14.33 -1.69
N ALA A 26 -7.60 14.61 -2.26
CA ALA A 26 -6.68 15.62 -1.76
C ALA A 26 -7.28 17.03 -1.79
N VAL A 27 -8.00 17.39 -2.87
CA VAL A 27 -8.67 18.69 -3.01
C VAL A 27 -9.80 18.81 -1.99
N THR A 28 -10.58 17.73 -1.79
CA THR A 28 -11.60 17.67 -0.73
C THR A 28 -10.99 17.93 0.65
N ALA A 29 -9.90 17.23 1.00
CA ALA A 29 -9.22 17.40 2.29
C ALA A 29 -8.67 18.82 2.49
N MET A 30 -8.03 19.40 1.48
CA MET A 30 -7.53 20.78 1.54
C MET A 30 -8.68 21.79 1.65
N SER A 31 -9.80 21.56 0.98
CA SER A 31 -10.98 22.42 1.06
C SER A 31 -11.55 22.46 2.48
N VAL A 32 -11.55 21.33 3.21
CA VAL A 32 -11.99 21.29 4.61
C VAL A 32 -11.12 22.18 5.49
N ILE A 33 -9.80 22.11 5.37
CA ILE A 33 -8.85 22.94 6.12
C ILE A 33 -9.12 24.43 5.84
N VAL A 34 -9.22 24.81 4.56
CA VAL A 34 -9.48 26.19 4.14
C VAL A 34 -10.82 26.70 4.67
N LEU A 35 -11.88 25.90 4.55
CA LEU A 35 -13.22 26.29 5.02
C LEU A 35 -13.26 26.48 6.54
N LEU A 36 -12.62 25.61 7.32
CA LEU A 36 -12.55 25.74 8.79
C LEU A 36 -11.75 26.97 9.23
N ALA A 37 -10.67 27.31 8.52
CA ALA A 37 -9.88 28.51 8.79
C ALA A 37 -10.63 29.80 8.42
N VAL A 38 -11.24 29.86 7.22
CA VAL A 38 -11.97 31.05 6.73
C VAL A 38 -13.24 31.32 7.55
N THR A 39 -13.89 30.26 8.04
CA THR A 39 -15.05 30.40 8.93
C THR A 39 -14.68 30.76 10.38
N ASN A 40 -13.38 30.92 10.68
CA ASN A 40 -12.84 31.17 12.03
C ASN A 40 -13.28 30.13 13.07
N VAL A 41 -13.59 28.90 12.63
CA VAL A 41 -13.84 27.77 13.53
C VAL A 41 -12.53 27.29 14.14
N LEU A 42 -11.46 27.31 13.35
CA LEU A 42 -10.10 27.03 13.77
C LEU A 42 -9.19 28.21 13.44
N THR A 43 -8.17 28.42 14.27
CA THR A 43 -7.06 29.30 13.92
C THR A 43 -6.23 28.68 12.79
N THR A 44 -5.48 29.50 12.05
CA THR A 44 -4.58 28.99 10.98
C THR A 44 -3.59 27.96 11.50
N LYS A 45 -3.10 28.14 12.74
CA LYS A 45 -2.16 27.20 13.37
C LYS A 45 -2.82 25.85 13.65
N GLU A 46 -4.04 25.84 14.18
CA GLU A 46 -4.78 24.60 14.44
C GLU A 46 -5.18 23.90 13.14
N ALA A 47 -5.63 24.66 12.14
CA ALA A 47 -6.04 24.12 10.85
C ALA A 47 -4.88 23.42 10.11
N LEU A 48 -3.65 23.94 10.24
CA LEU A 48 -2.46 23.37 9.61
C LEU A 48 -1.71 22.35 10.49
N ALA A 49 -2.06 22.21 11.78
CA ALA A 49 -1.34 21.35 12.71
C ALA A 49 -1.28 19.88 12.25
N GLY A 50 -2.36 19.39 11.63
CA GLY A 50 -2.43 18.01 11.11
C GLY A 50 -1.48 17.74 9.92
N LEU A 51 -0.96 18.77 9.25
CA LEU A 51 0.02 18.60 8.16
C LEU A 51 1.43 18.33 8.67
N SER A 52 1.74 18.72 9.92
CA SER A 52 3.03 18.51 10.58
C SER A 52 3.05 17.26 11.48
N ASP A 53 2.04 16.40 11.37
CA ASP A 53 1.94 15.17 12.17
C ASP A 53 3.07 14.18 11.81
N LEU A 54 3.64 13.52 12.82
CA LEU A 54 4.73 12.56 12.62
C LEU A 54 4.32 11.39 11.72
N ASN A 55 3.05 10.97 11.73
CA ASN A 55 2.55 9.90 10.88
C ASN A 55 2.53 10.32 9.41
N VAL A 56 2.28 11.60 9.12
CA VAL A 56 2.37 12.15 7.76
C VAL A 56 3.81 12.12 7.26
N VAL A 57 4.77 12.51 8.12
CA VAL A 57 6.20 12.46 7.80
C VAL A 57 6.68 11.03 7.58
N LEU A 58 6.27 10.10 8.45
CA LEU A 58 6.53 8.67 8.31
C LEU A 58 6.02 8.15 6.96
N PHE A 59 4.78 8.47 6.60
CA PHE A 59 4.20 8.02 5.34
C PHE A 59 4.93 8.58 4.12
N ALA A 60 5.30 9.87 4.18
CA ALA A 60 6.07 10.52 3.11
C ALA A 60 7.45 9.87 2.92
N GLY A 61 8.19 9.61 4.00
CA GLY A 61 9.48 8.91 3.93
C GLY A 61 9.36 7.51 3.34
N MET A 62 8.36 6.75 3.78
CA MET A 62 8.13 5.40 3.26
C MET A 62 7.69 5.36 1.79
N PHE A 63 7.01 6.41 1.30
CA PHE A 63 6.78 6.56 -0.14
C PHE A 63 8.07 6.79 -0.92
N VAL A 64 9.03 7.55 -0.38
CA VAL A 64 10.33 7.77 -1.03
C VAL A 64 11.12 6.47 -1.08
N VAL A 65 11.22 5.75 0.05
CA VAL A 65 11.85 4.42 0.13
C VAL A 65 11.19 3.47 -0.86
N GLY A 66 9.86 3.40 -0.87
CA GLY A 66 9.12 2.54 -1.80
C GLY A 66 9.29 2.93 -3.26
N ALA A 67 9.32 4.23 -3.57
CA ALA A 67 9.60 4.72 -4.91
C ALA A 67 11.01 4.38 -5.38
N ALA A 68 12.00 4.34 -4.49
CA ALA A 68 13.36 3.88 -4.82
C ALA A 68 13.38 2.41 -5.25
N ILE A 69 12.57 1.55 -4.61
CA ILE A 69 12.43 0.14 -5.00
C ILE A 69 11.87 0.03 -6.43
N PHE A 70 10.83 0.80 -6.75
CA PHE A 70 10.23 0.85 -8.09
C PHE A 70 11.16 1.46 -9.15
N GLN A 71 11.88 2.53 -8.81
CA GLN A 71 12.83 3.17 -9.73
C GLN A 71 14.05 2.30 -10.04
N THR A 72 14.47 1.47 -9.09
CA THR A 72 15.61 0.55 -9.27
C THR A 72 15.21 -0.77 -9.92
N GLY A 73 13.93 -1.09 -10.02
CA GLY A 73 13.45 -2.33 -10.62
C GLY A 73 13.71 -3.57 -9.75
N LEU A 74 13.98 -3.38 -8.45
CA LEU A 74 14.21 -4.48 -7.51
C LEU A 74 12.94 -5.32 -7.33
N ASP A 75 11.80 -4.65 -7.21
CA ASP A 75 10.45 -5.20 -7.28
C ASP A 75 10.24 -6.16 -8.48
N LYS A 76 10.61 -5.76 -9.69
CA LYS A 76 10.52 -6.60 -10.89
C LYS A 76 11.40 -7.83 -10.77
N ARG A 77 12.63 -7.68 -10.27
CA ARG A 77 13.57 -8.79 -10.05
C ARG A 77 13.06 -9.79 -9.01
N ILE A 78 12.45 -9.30 -7.93
CA ILE A 78 11.81 -10.15 -6.91
C ILE A 78 10.63 -10.89 -7.55
N GLY A 79 9.80 -10.18 -8.32
CA GLY A 79 8.71 -10.73 -9.13
C GLY A 79 9.15 -11.90 -9.99
N ASP A 80 10.09 -11.66 -10.90
CA ASP A 80 10.60 -12.67 -11.83
C ASP A 80 11.23 -13.88 -11.13
N SER A 81 11.86 -13.68 -9.96
CA SER A 81 12.50 -14.74 -9.20
C SER A 81 11.49 -15.69 -8.55
N VAL A 82 10.45 -15.15 -7.91
CA VAL A 82 9.36 -15.96 -7.31
C VAL A 82 8.64 -16.76 -8.38
N VAL A 83 8.45 -16.15 -9.53
CA VAL A 83 7.79 -16.75 -10.68
C VAL A 83 8.59 -17.92 -11.23
N LYS A 84 9.89 -17.74 -11.44
CA LYS A 84 10.81 -18.83 -11.83
C LYS A 84 10.78 -19.99 -10.83
N ALA A 85 10.62 -19.70 -9.54
CA ALA A 85 10.52 -20.72 -8.49
C ALA A 85 9.17 -21.48 -8.50
N THR A 86 8.07 -20.84 -8.88
CA THR A 86 6.71 -21.42 -8.81
C THR A 86 6.35 -22.35 -9.98
N GLY A 87 7.02 -22.24 -11.13
CA GLY A 87 6.86 -23.13 -12.28
C GLY A 87 5.54 -22.94 -13.04
N LYS A 88 5.01 -24.01 -13.67
CA LYS A 88 3.84 -23.95 -14.58
C LYS A 88 2.48 -24.30 -13.96
N GLY A 89 2.43 -24.68 -12.68
CA GLY A 89 1.18 -25.11 -12.05
C GLY A 89 0.30 -23.92 -11.67
N GLU A 90 -0.96 -23.88 -12.13
CA GLU A 90 -1.92 -22.78 -11.86
C GLU A 90 -2.01 -22.43 -10.36
N VAL A 91 -2.13 -23.45 -9.50
CA VAL A 91 -2.21 -23.23 -8.04
C VAL A 91 -0.91 -22.67 -7.48
N ARG A 92 0.25 -23.16 -7.92
CA ARG A 92 1.56 -22.68 -7.45
C ARG A 92 1.80 -21.25 -7.89
N LEU A 93 1.38 -20.90 -9.10
CA LEU A 93 1.46 -19.54 -9.61
C LEU A 93 0.60 -18.59 -8.78
N ILE A 94 -0.66 -18.94 -8.54
CA ILE A 94 -1.57 -18.12 -7.73
C ILE A 94 -0.99 -17.91 -6.33
N ILE A 95 -0.54 -18.98 -5.66
CA ILE A 95 0.07 -18.88 -4.34
C ILE A 95 1.33 -18.00 -4.39
N GLY A 96 2.20 -18.20 -5.37
CA GLY A 96 3.43 -17.42 -5.52
C GLY A 96 3.16 -15.93 -5.71
N VAL A 97 2.24 -15.59 -6.62
CA VAL A 97 1.81 -14.21 -6.88
C VAL A 97 1.16 -13.58 -5.65
N MET A 98 0.32 -14.33 -4.93
CA MET A 98 -0.31 -13.80 -3.72
C MET A 98 0.73 -13.57 -2.60
N LEU A 99 1.66 -14.50 -2.39
CA LEU A 99 2.68 -14.34 -1.35
C LEU A 99 3.61 -13.17 -1.63
N ILE A 100 4.11 -13.04 -2.86
CA ILE A 100 4.99 -11.91 -3.20
C ILE A 100 4.24 -10.58 -3.15
N ALA A 101 2.99 -10.54 -3.63
CA ALA A 101 2.18 -9.33 -3.56
C ALA A 101 1.92 -8.94 -2.11
N ALA A 102 1.59 -9.90 -1.24
CA ALA A 102 1.33 -9.61 0.16
C ALA A 102 2.60 -9.12 0.88
N ILE A 103 3.76 -9.73 0.61
CA ILE A 103 5.06 -9.33 1.21
C ILE A 103 5.51 -7.97 0.71
N LEU A 104 5.46 -7.72 -0.61
CA LEU A 104 5.84 -6.42 -1.16
C LEU A 104 4.88 -5.34 -0.65
N SER A 105 3.59 -5.62 -0.62
CA SER A 105 2.58 -4.66 -0.19
C SER A 105 2.53 -4.42 1.31
N SER A 106 3.16 -5.27 2.13
CA SER A 106 3.32 -4.99 3.56
C SER A 106 4.43 -3.99 3.84
N LEU A 107 5.34 -3.77 2.89
CA LEU A 107 6.46 -2.84 3.02
C LEU A 107 6.31 -1.61 2.12
N LEU A 108 5.57 -1.77 1.03
CA LEU A 108 5.30 -0.77 0.00
C LEU A 108 3.79 -0.44 -0.01
N SER A 109 3.33 0.30 -1.03
CA SER A 109 1.91 0.56 -1.21
C SER A 109 1.20 -0.55 -1.99
N ASN A 110 -0.08 -0.78 -1.67
CA ASN A 110 -0.96 -1.69 -2.42
C ASN A 110 -0.99 -1.36 -3.93
N THR A 111 -1.12 -0.07 -4.25
CA THR A 111 -1.20 0.42 -5.63
C THR A 111 0.12 0.21 -6.38
N GLY A 112 1.25 0.58 -5.78
CA GLY A 112 2.56 0.42 -6.40
C GLY A 112 2.92 -1.06 -6.61
N THR A 113 2.69 -1.89 -5.60
CA THR A 113 2.90 -3.33 -5.68
C THR A 113 2.07 -3.97 -6.79
N THR A 114 0.78 -3.60 -6.88
CA THR A 114 -0.11 -4.11 -7.93
C THR A 114 0.36 -3.68 -9.31
N ALA A 115 0.70 -2.39 -9.51
CA ALA A 115 1.10 -1.84 -10.80
C ALA A 115 2.36 -2.54 -11.37
N VAL A 116 3.31 -2.88 -10.50
CA VAL A 116 4.55 -3.57 -10.88
C VAL A 116 4.33 -5.05 -11.17
N LEU A 117 3.60 -5.72 -10.29
CA LEU A 117 3.37 -7.16 -10.43
C LEU A 117 2.35 -7.45 -11.54
N LEU A 118 1.58 -6.46 -11.99
CA LEU A 118 0.62 -6.59 -13.08
C LEU A 118 1.25 -7.13 -14.38
N PRO A 119 2.27 -6.48 -14.99
CA PRO A 119 2.90 -6.98 -16.22
C PRO A 119 3.55 -8.35 -16.03
N VAL A 120 4.20 -8.59 -14.88
CA VAL A 120 4.81 -9.89 -14.54
C VAL A 120 3.73 -10.98 -14.49
N THR A 121 2.64 -10.74 -13.77
CA THR A 121 1.51 -11.66 -13.60
C THR A 121 0.81 -11.96 -14.94
N ILE A 122 0.63 -10.95 -15.80
CA ILE A 122 0.08 -11.12 -17.15
C ILE A 122 1.00 -11.99 -18.01
N GLY A 123 2.30 -11.72 -18.00
CA GLY A 123 3.29 -12.48 -18.76
C GLY A 123 3.24 -13.98 -18.43
N ILE A 124 3.07 -14.30 -17.15
CA ILE A 124 3.08 -15.69 -16.70
C ILE A 124 1.73 -16.37 -16.92
N ALA A 125 0.63 -15.66 -16.68
CA ALA A 125 -0.70 -16.16 -17.02
C ALA A 125 -0.74 -16.56 -18.51
N ARG A 126 -0.14 -15.75 -19.40
CA ARG A 126 0.03 -16.07 -20.82
C ARG A 126 0.91 -17.30 -21.04
N SER A 127 2.09 -17.37 -20.43
CA SER A 127 3.00 -18.54 -20.58
C SER A 127 2.45 -19.84 -20.01
N ALA A 128 1.56 -19.77 -19.01
CA ALA A 128 0.92 -20.91 -18.36
C ALA A 128 -0.46 -21.26 -18.95
N GLY A 129 -0.98 -20.47 -19.90
CA GLY A 129 -2.30 -20.68 -20.51
C GLY A 129 -3.47 -20.42 -19.55
N ILE A 130 -3.29 -19.59 -18.53
CA ILE A 130 -4.29 -19.25 -17.51
C ILE A 130 -4.97 -17.92 -17.89
N SER A 131 -6.26 -17.78 -17.61
CA SER A 131 -6.99 -16.53 -17.88
C SER A 131 -6.45 -15.38 -17.01
N LYS A 132 -6.35 -14.17 -17.57
CA LYS A 132 -5.83 -12.99 -16.86
C LYS A 132 -6.59 -12.75 -15.55
N SER A 133 -7.91 -12.80 -15.58
CA SER A 133 -8.76 -12.59 -14.39
C SER A 133 -8.44 -13.54 -13.23
N LYS A 134 -8.03 -14.78 -13.54
CA LYS A 134 -7.66 -15.79 -12.53
C LYS A 134 -6.31 -15.56 -11.86
N SER A 135 -5.49 -14.66 -12.40
CA SER A 135 -4.20 -14.27 -11.79
C SER A 135 -4.23 -12.84 -11.26
N LEU A 136 -4.99 -11.95 -11.91
CA LEU A 136 -5.07 -10.53 -11.54
C LEU A 136 -5.93 -10.26 -10.31
N LEU A 137 -7.08 -10.94 -10.14
CA LEU A 137 -7.88 -10.74 -8.92
C LEU A 137 -7.14 -11.26 -7.66
N PRO A 138 -6.50 -12.45 -7.68
CA PRO A 138 -5.64 -12.87 -6.56
C PRO A 138 -4.52 -11.89 -6.24
N LEU A 139 -3.87 -11.32 -7.26
CA LEU A 139 -2.86 -10.28 -7.09
C LEU A 139 -3.43 -9.07 -6.31
N ALA A 140 -4.55 -8.52 -6.78
CA ALA A 140 -5.17 -7.35 -6.16
C ALA A 140 -5.61 -7.63 -4.71
N LEU A 141 -6.22 -8.80 -4.47
CA LEU A 141 -6.60 -9.23 -3.12
C LEU A 141 -5.39 -9.38 -2.20
N ALA A 142 -4.33 -10.00 -2.68
CA ALA A 142 -3.13 -10.22 -1.88
C ALA A 142 -2.37 -8.93 -1.59
N ALA A 143 -2.30 -7.99 -2.53
CA ALA A 143 -1.76 -6.65 -2.26
C ALA A 143 -2.59 -5.95 -1.18
N GLY A 144 -3.93 -5.97 -1.30
CA GLY A 144 -4.82 -5.40 -0.30
C GLY A 144 -4.65 -6.00 1.09
N LEU A 145 -4.60 -7.33 1.20
CA LEU A 145 -4.38 -8.06 2.45
C LEU A 145 -2.97 -7.85 3.02
N GLY A 146 -1.97 -7.73 2.14
CA GLY A 146 -0.58 -7.48 2.52
C GLY A 146 -0.40 -6.13 3.23
N GLY A 147 -1.07 -5.09 2.75
CA GLY A 147 -1.03 -3.75 3.36
C GLY A 147 -1.58 -3.69 4.79
N ILE A 148 -2.28 -4.73 5.25
CA ILE A 148 -2.82 -4.85 6.60
C ILE A 148 -1.88 -5.63 7.54
N MET A 149 -0.68 -6.01 7.09
CA MET A 149 0.30 -6.72 7.94
C MET A 149 1.22 -5.80 8.71
N THR A 150 1.37 -4.53 8.31
CA THR A 150 2.25 -3.56 8.98
C THR A 150 1.54 -2.24 9.18
N LEU A 151 2.12 -1.42 10.06
CA LEU A 151 1.65 -0.06 10.29
C LEU A 151 1.71 0.81 9.01
N VAL A 152 2.73 0.62 8.18
CA VAL A 152 3.00 1.48 7.00
C VAL A 152 2.31 0.98 5.73
N GLY A 153 1.91 -0.30 5.67
CA GLY A 153 1.37 -0.91 4.45
C GLY A 153 0.12 -0.23 3.87
N THR A 154 -0.65 0.49 4.69
CA THR A 154 -1.81 1.25 4.22
C THR A 154 -2.07 2.53 5.03
N PRO A 155 -2.48 3.65 4.39
CA PRO A 155 -2.71 4.91 5.08
C PRO A 155 -3.73 4.87 6.24
N PRO A 156 -4.85 4.12 6.18
CA PRO A 156 -5.77 4.00 7.32
C PRO A 156 -5.12 3.51 8.62
N ASN A 157 -4.11 2.64 8.57
CA ASN A 157 -3.43 2.16 9.77
C ASN A 157 -2.71 3.31 10.49
N LEU A 158 -2.06 4.20 9.72
CA LEU A 158 -1.40 5.38 10.25
C LEU A 158 -2.38 6.43 10.76
N VAL A 159 -3.53 6.61 10.09
CA VAL A 159 -4.58 7.51 10.58
C VAL A 159 -5.07 7.07 11.96
N VAL A 160 -5.32 5.78 12.15
CA VAL A 160 -5.71 5.25 13.47
C VAL A 160 -4.59 5.45 14.49
N ASN A 161 -3.33 5.21 14.11
CA ASN A 161 -2.18 5.43 14.99
C ASN A 161 -2.06 6.89 15.45
N GLY A 162 -2.22 7.85 14.54
CA GLY A 162 -2.20 9.28 14.86
C GLY A 162 -3.36 9.70 15.77
N VAL A 163 -4.56 9.14 15.59
CA VAL A 163 -5.70 9.39 16.49
C VAL A 163 -5.44 8.82 17.89
N LEU A 164 -4.80 7.66 18.00
CA LEU A 164 -4.43 7.08 19.29
C LEU A 164 -3.40 7.94 20.02
N ASP A 165 -2.36 8.37 19.30
CA ASP A 165 -1.29 9.22 19.86
C ASP A 165 -1.85 10.57 20.34
N ALA A 166 -2.71 11.21 19.53
CA ALA A 166 -3.38 12.46 19.90
C ALA A 166 -4.39 12.31 21.06
N GLY A 167 -4.85 11.09 21.33
CA GLY A 167 -5.79 10.78 22.41
C GLY A 167 -5.13 10.28 23.70
N ASP A 168 -3.80 10.41 23.84
CA ASP A 168 -3.00 9.85 24.95
C ASP A 168 -3.13 8.33 25.10
N PHE A 169 -3.47 7.61 24.03
CA PHE A 169 -3.50 6.15 23.98
C PHE A 169 -2.20 5.59 23.45
N ARG A 170 -1.93 4.31 23.76
CA ARG A 170 -0.74 3.62 23.24
C ARG A 170 -0.85 3.45 21.71
N PRO A 171 0.07 4.00 20.90
CA PRO A 171 0.09 3.74 19.47
C PRO A 171 0.45 2.27 19.17
N PHE A 172 0.05 1.81 17.99
CA PHE A 172 0.40 0.48 17.49
C PHE A 172 1.90 0.39 17.17
N SER A 173 2.51 -0.74 17.52
CA SER A 173 3.88 -1.06 17.08
C SER A 173 3.90 -1.50 15.61
N PHE A 174 5.06 -1.41 14.95
CA PHE A 174 5.19 -1.66 13.51
C PHE A 174 4.56 -2.98 13.01
N PHE A 175 4.81 -4.10 13.73
CA PHE A 175 4.28 -5.43 13.40
C PHE A 175 3.03 -5.84 14.18
N GLU A 176 2.40 -4.93 14.92
CA GLU A 176 1.22 -5.29 15.72
C GLU A 176 0.04 -5.70 14.85
N TYR A 177 -0.08 -5.08 13.67
CA TYR A 177 -1.05 -5.47 12.64
C TYR A 177 -0.79 -6.86 12.06
N ALA A 178 0.45 -7.36 12.10
CA ALA A 178 0.82 -8.65 11.52
C ALA A 178 0.11 -9.82 12.20
N TYR A 179 -0.21 -9.70 13.51
CA TYR A 179 -0.95 -10.71 14.25
C TYR A 179 -2.34 -10.99 13.68
N ILE A 180 -2.95 -10.01 13.00
CA ILE A 180 -4.25 -10.16 12.32
C ILE A 180 -4.03 -10.31 10.81
N GLY A 181 -3.15 -9.50 10.23
CA GLY A 181 -2.89 -9.44 8.79
C GLY A 181 -2.33 -10.74 8.23
N ILE A 182 -1.41 -11.42 8.93
CA ILE A 182 -0.85 -12.69 8.46
C ILE A 182 -1.92 -13.79 8.42
N PRO A 183 -2.66 -14.07 9.51
CA PRO A 183 -3.77 -15.04 9.45
C PRO A 183 -4.80 -14.71 8.37
N LEU A 184 -5.18 -13.44 8.23
CA LEU A 184 -6.17 -13.03 7.25
C LEU A 184 -5.66 -13.22 5.81
N THR A 185 -4.38 -12.92 5.57
CA THR A 185 -3.72 -13.17 4.28
C THR A 185 -3.70 -14.67 3.97
N LEU A 186 -3.36 -15.52 4.94
CA LEU A 186 -3.38 -16.98 4.77
C LEU A 186 -4.79 -17.49 4.46
N VAL A 187 -5.81 -17.01 5.17
CA VAL A 187 -7.22 -17.33 4.88
C VAL A 187 -7.61 -16.88 3.47
N GLY A 188 -7.19 -15.68 3.05
CA GLY A 188 -7.42 -15.17 1.69
C GLY A 188 -6.77 -16.05 0.61
N ILE A 189 -5.52 -16.50 0.84
CA ILE A 189 -4.82 -17.43 -0.05
C ILE A 189 -5.56 -18.77 -0.12
N ILE A 190 -5.92 -19.34 1.03
CA ILE A 190 -6.67 -20.61 1.10
C ILE A 190 -8.00 -20.48 0.37
N TYR A 191 -8.75 -19.39 0.60
CA TYR A 191 -10.02 -19.11 -0.05
C TYR A 191 -9.88 -19.05 -1.57
N ILE A 192 -8.89 -18.31 -2.08
CA ILE A 192 -8.66 -18.19 -3.52
C ILE A 192 -8.27 -19.54 -4.14
N VAL A 193 -7.38 -20.28 -3.50
CA VAL A 193 -6.90 -21.58 -4.00
C VAL A 193 -8.01 -22.64 -3.98
N THR A 194 -8.95 -22.58 -3.05
CA THR A 194 -10.01 -23.58 -2.89
C THR A 194 -11.30 -23.20 -3.64
N ILE A 195 -11.89 -22.06 -3.30
CA ILE A 195 -13.20 -21.59 -3.74
C ILE A 195 -13.04 -20.56 -4.86
N GLY A 196 -12.17 -19.57 -4.68
CA GLY A 196 -12.01 -18.44 -5.60
C GLY A 196 -11.71 -18.89 -7.03
N ARG A 197 -10.83 -19.88 -7.22
CA ARG A 197 -10.52 -20.45 -8.55
C ARG A 197 -11.74 -20.99 -9.31
N ARG A 198 -12.80 -21.41 -8.61
CA ARG A 198 -14.05 -21.93 -9.22
C ARG A 198 -15.05 -20.82 -9.52
N LEU A 199 -15.07 -19.77 -8.69
CA LEU A 199 -15.97 -18.62 -8.86
C LEU A 199 -15.42 -17.57 -9.82
N LEU A 200 -14.10 -17.56 -10.03
CA LEU A 200 -13.43 -16.60 -10.90
C LEU A 200 -13.83 -16.82 -12.37
N PRO A 201 -14.44 -15.82 -13.02
CA PRO A 201 -14.90 -15.97 -14.39
C PRO A 201 -13.73 -16.19 -15.35
N ASN A 202 -13.88 -17.19 -16.23
CA ASN A 202 -13.00 -17.38 -17.38
C ASN A 202 -13.32 -16.31 -18.43
N ARG A 203 -12.88 -15.07 -18.18
CA ARG A 203 -12.88 -14.04 -19.22
C ARG A 203 -11.68 -14.29 -20.13
N THR A 204 -11.97 -14.94 -21.26
CA THR A 204 -11.00 -15.15 -22.37
C THR A 204 -11.00 -13.97 -23.34
N GLU A 205 -11.80 -12.93 -23.09
CA GLU A 205 -11.98 -11.84 -24.04
C GLU A 205 -10.73 -10.98 -24.22
N GLY A 206 -10.35 -10.85 -25.49
CA GLY A 206 -9.91 -9.61 -26.09
C GLY A 206 -8.50 -9.20 -25.72
N ASP A 207 -7.66 -9.12 -26.75
CA ASP A 207 -6.47 -8.30 -26.75
C ASP A 207 -6.84 -6.82 -26.58
N SER A 208 -7.30 -6.41 -25.40
CA SER A 208 -7.14 -5.02 -24.97
C SER A 208 -5.70 -4.92 -24.49
N GLY A 209 -4.81 -4.77 -25.46
CA GLY A 209 -3.43 -4.45 -25.22
C GLY A 209 -3.35 -3.16 -24.41
N SER A 210 -3.07 -3.26 -23.12
CA SER A 210 -2.11 -2.34 -22.54
C SER A 210 -0.72 -2.83 -22.95
N HIS A 211 -0.41 -2.66 -24.24
CA HIS A 211 0.95 -2.29 -24.62
C HIS A 211 1.19 -0.90 -24.01
N GLY A 212 1.39 -0.87 -22.69
CA GLY A 212 2.40 0.05 -22.21
C GLY A 212 3.66 -0.50 -22.84
N GLU A 213 4.21 0.24 -23.79
CA GLU A 213 5.61 0.11 -24.15
C GLU A 213 6.37 0.17 -22.82
N ASN A 214 6.61 -0.99 -22.22
CA ASN A 214 7.64 -1.10 -21.21
C ASN A 214 8.89 -0.88 -22.04
N GLU A 215 9.31 0.39 -22.18
CA GLU A 215 10.71 0.69 -22.33
C GLU A 215 11.41 -0.25 -21.37
N GLU A 216 12.17 -1.19 -21.92
CA GLU A 216 12.87 -2.18 -21.13
C GLU A 216 13.97 -1.42 -20.40
N LYS A 217 13.59 -0.78 -19.29
CA LYS A 217 14.50 0.01 -18.47
C LYS A 217 15.55 -0.96 -17.99
N VAL A 218 16.76 -0.80 -18.52
CA VAL A 218 17.92 -1.56 -18.09
C VAL A 218 18.26 -1.08 -16.69
N PHE A 219 17.74 -1.83 -15.71
CA PHE A 219 18.00 -1.54 -14.32
C PHE A 219 19.43 -1.94 -13.96
N ARG A 220 20.16 -1.03 -13.32
CA ARG A 220 21.50 -1.35 -12.83
C ARG A 220 21.42 -2.18 -11.55
N THR A 221 22.10 -3.31 -11.55
CA THR A 221 22.08 -4.28 -10.44
C THR A 221 22.65 -3.73 -9.14
N ASP A 222 23.63 -2.82 -9.21
CA ASP A 222 24.18 -2.13 -8.04
C ASP A 222 23.11 -1.32 -7.30
N LYS A 223 22.32 -0.52 -8.04
CA LYS A 223 21.25 0.29 -7.46
C LYS A 223 20.14 -0.55 -6.83
N GLN A 224 19.83 -1.71 -7.41
CA GLN A 224 18.86 -2.66 -6.83
C GLN A 224 19.32 -3.17 -5.46
N TRP A 225 20.59 -3.55 -5.34
CA TRP A 225 21.13 -4.04 -4.06
C TRP A 225 21.16 -2.94 -3.00
N ILE A 226 21.52 -1.72 -3.39
CA ILE A 226 21.49 -0.57 -2.48
C ILE A 226 20.06 -0.31 -2.00
N ALA A 227 19.09 -0.21 -2.90
CA ALA A 227 17.69 0.03 -2.51
C ALA A 227 17.14 -1.10 -1.62
N GLY A 228 17.47 -2.35 -1.92
CA GLY A 228 17.10 -3.50 -1.09
C GLY A 228 17.73 -3.46 0.30
N ALA A 229 19.01 -3.09 0.39
CA ALA A 229 19.71 -2.94 1.66
C ALA A 229 19.11 -1.80 2.50
N VAL A 230 18.82 -0.66 1.88
CA VAL A 230 18.15 0.48 2.54
C VAL A 230 16.79 0.05 3.07
N LEU A 231 15.94 -0.59 2.26
CA LEU A 231 14.63 -1.07 2.71
C LEU A 231 14.75 -2.04 3.89
N LEU A 232 15.68 -3.01 3.84
CA LEU A 232 15.88 -3.97 4.93
C LEU A 232 16.33 -3.28 6.22
N VAL A 233 17.24 -2.30 6.13
CA VAL A 233 17.69 -1.53 7.29
C VAL A 233 16.55 -0.69 7.86
N VAL A 234 15.78 0.01 7.03
CA VAL A 234 14.62 0.80 7.45
C VAL A 234 13.60 -0.08 8.15
N VAL A 235 13.22 -1.21 7.55
CA VAL A 235 12.25 -2.15 8.14
C VAL A 235 12.78 -2.76 9.43
N PHE A 236 14.07 -3.10 9.50
CA PHE A 236 14.69 -3.59 10.72
C PHE A 236 14.65 -2.55 11.85
N MET A 237 15.07 -1.32 11.55
CA MET A 237 15.03 -0.21 12.51
C MET A 237 13.61 0.08 12.99
N MET A 238 12.61 0.00 12.11
CA MET A 238 11.20 0.15 12.49
C MET A 238 10.66 -1.02 13.32
N ALA A 239 11.07 -2.25 12.98
CA ALA A 239 10.67 -3.46 13.71
C ALA A 239 11.14 -3.44 15.16
N PHE A 240 12.36 -2.95 15.39
CA PHE A 240 13.03 -2.90 16.68
C PHE A 240 13.03 -1.48 17.28
N GLU A 241 12.06 -0.63 16.90
CA GLU A 241 11.94 0.75 17.37
C GLU A 241 12.14 0.88 18.89
N LYS A 242 11.54 -0.02 19.68
CA LYS A 242 11.63 0.02 21.15
C LYS A 242 13.03 -0.27 21.70
N GLU A 243 13.84 -1.05 20.98
CA GLU A 243 15.22 -1.39 21.37
C GLU A 243 16.21 -0.35 20.85
N VAL A 244 15.94 0.18 19.66
CA VAL A 244 16.79 1.17 18.96
C VAL A 244 16.56 2.58 19.52
N GLY A 245 15.35 2.89 19.98
CA GLY A 245 14.98 4.19 20.52
C GLY A 245 14.84 5.32 19.48
N ILE A 246 14.82 4.99 18.19
CA ILE A 246 14.66 5.96 17.09
C ILE A 246 13.19 5.95 16.63
N PRO A 247 12.49 7.09 16.62
CA PRO A 247 11.10 7.18 16.17
C PRO A 247 10.92 6.71 14.72
N LEU A 248 9.80 6.05 14.41
CA LEU A 248 9.52 5.53 13.07
C LEU A 248 9.67 6.59 11.96
N ALA A 249 9.17 7.80 12.19
CA ALA A 249 9.25 8.88 11.21
C ALA A 249 10.70 9.28 10.87
N VAL A 250 11.61 9.25 11.85
CA VAL A 250 13.02 9.56 11.63
C VAL A 250 13.70 8.45 10.83
N THR A 251 13.41 7.19 11.18
CA THR A 251 13.88 6.02 10.43
C THR A 251 13.43 6.06 8.96
N ALA A 252 12.18 6.47 8.71
CA ALA A 252 11.63 6.58 7.36
C ALA A 252 12.29 7.68 6.52
N VAL A 253 12.67 8.80 7.14
CA VAL A 253 13.30 9.94 6.45
C VAL A 253 14.80 9.72 6.22
N ALA A 254 15.46 8.96 7.10
CA ALA A 254 16.87 8.65 6.98
C ALA A 254 17.19 7.62 5.87
N GLY A 255 16.22 6.77 5.51
CA GLY A 255 16.33 5.79 4.44
C GLY A 255 16.03 6.38 3.07
#